data_AF-A0A9P9WKX0-F1
#
_entry.id   AF-A0A9P9WKX0-F1
#
_cell.length_a   1.000
_cell.length_b   1.000
_cell.length_c   1.000
_cell.angle_alpha   90.00
_cell.angle_beta   90.00
_cell.angle_gamma   90.00
#
_symmetry.space_group_name_H-M   'P 1'
#
loop_
_entity.id
_entity.type
_entity.pdbx_description
1 polymer ?
#
loop_
_entity_poly.entity_id
_entity_poly.type
_entity_poly.pdbx_seq_one_letter_code
_entity_poly.pdbx_strand_id
1 'polypeptide(L)'
;MSEDRSTGSPGEIAGGIFREEWESFCEKSQKQARNNQIDAICQHISRYITHIHEGWKERIWRPSLEQRLQYYVRCIWRILHDAARYCNGQYRDRLIIEFLLIRGMGQISCFSISKEGRVEESVPLSLGSGRMMWVDVPFFVEDMTRLWVQDCARISRDQRRNLTSFLATISGTGTLDQLCGVGLIVLRDAFETQREMGSLDDESGDAEDDERTMESLRVLDLFDCARHWIMKAWDRFERLAAIEFSDFPAEVGQLGKLAKEAEIPDNGGFSVERVQFWKMRLFEFQEIQDTEPTLEQDARPPPQSRWPDV
;
A
#
# COMPACT_ATOMS: atom_id res chain seq x y z
N MET A 1 27.95 -2.53 -34.21
CA MET A 1 27.36 -1.34 -33.56
C MET A 1 25.97 -1.11 -34.15
N SER A 2 24.96 -1.63 -33.49
CA SER A 2 23.61 -1.08 -33.48
C SER A 2 23.06 -1.44 -32.12
N GLU A 3 23.13 -0.48 -31.21
CA GLU A 3 22.53 -0.56 -29.88
C GLU A 3 21.02 -0.64 -30.06
N ASP A 4 20.46 -1.73 -29.57
CA ASP A 4 19.04 -1.93 -29.37
C ASP A 4 18.62 -0.97 -28.24
N ARG A 5 18.15 0.23 -28.62
CA ARG A 5 17.50 1.15 -27.69
C ARG A 5 16.15 0.56 -27.33
N SER A 6 16.15 -0.32 -26.33
CA SER A 6 14.97 -0.74 -25.59
C SER A 6 14.21 0.50 -25.11
N THR A 7 13.22 0.93 -25.89
CA THR A 7 12.22 1.91 -25.49
C THR A 7 11.35 1.27 -24.42
N GLY A 8 11.69 1.53 -23.15
CA GLY A 8 10.92 1.07 -22.00
C GLY A 8 9.45 1.46 -22.13
N SER A 9 8.56 0.59 -21.67
CA SER A 9 7.11 0.81 -21.79
C SER A 9 6.73 2.07 -20.99
N PRO A 10 5.88 2.97 -21.53
CA PRO A 10 5.37 4.15 -20.83
C PRO A 10 4.63 3.83 -19.51
N GLY A 11 4.31 2.54 -19.27
CA GLY A 11 3.70 2.03 -18.05
C GLY A 11 4.69 1.56 -16.97
N GLU A 12 5.98 1.85 -17.10
CA GLU A 12 6.94 1.55 -16.04
C GLU A 12 6.77 2.52 -14.86
N ILE A 13 6.80 1.98 -13.63
CA ILE A 13 6.70 2.74 -12.38
C ILE A 13 7.80 3.82 -12.24
N ALA A 14 8.84 3.77 -13.08
CA ALA A 14 9.95 4.72 -13.16
C ALA A 14 9.73 5.85 -14.19
N GLY A 15 8.49 6.07 -14.65
CA GLY A 15 8.12 7.17 -15.52
C GLY A 15 8.28 6.93 -17.02
N GLY A 16 8.89 5.82 -17.44
CA GLY A 16 9.05 5.44 -18.86
C GLY A 16 9.65 6.58 -19.68
N ILE A 17 8.92 7.05 -20.71
CA ILE A 17 9.32 8.17 -21.57
C ILE A 17 9.39 9.53 -20.85
N PHE A 18 8.86 9.62 -19.62
CA PHE A 18 8.84 10.82 -18.78
C PHE A 18 9.79 10.70 -17.57
N ARG A 19 10.82 9.85 -17.65
CA ARG A 19 11.73 9.55 -16.53
C ARG A 19 12.28 10.81 -15.83
N GLU A 20 12.79 11.79 -16.58
CA GLU A 20 13.36 13.02 -16.00
C GLU A 20 12.30 13.83 -15.22
N GLU A 21 11.10 13.99 -15.80
CA GLU A 21 9.98 14.66 -15.13
C GLU A 21 9.52 13.87 -13.90
N TRP A 22 9.54 12.54 -13.98
CA TRP A 22 9.15 11.63 -12.92
C TRP A 22 10.09 11.69 -11.73
N GLU A 23 11.41 11.71 -11.94
CA GLU A 23 12.40 11.81 -10.87
C GLU A 23 12.25 13.14 -10.11
N SER A 24 12.17 14.25 -10.84
CA SER A 24 11.92 15.58 -10.24
C SER A 24 10.59 15.62 -9.48
N PHE A 25 9.56 14.96 -10.01
CA PHE A 25 8.27 14.85 -9.36
C PHE A 25 8.33 14.04 -8.06
N CYS A 26 9.01 12.89 -8.07
CA CYS A 26 9.16 12.03 -6.90
C CYS A 26 9.85 12.76 -5.76
N GLU A 27 10.95 13.47 -6.04
CA GLU A 27 11.67 14.26 -5.04
C GLU A 27 10.77 15.33 -4.42
N LYS A 28 9.99 16.04 -5.24
CA LYS A 28 9.04 17.06 -4.77
C LYS A 28 7.92 16.46 -3.92
N SER A 29 7.34 15.35 -4.37
CA SER A 29 6.28 14.62 -3.66
C SER A 29 6.74 14.18 -2.27
N GLN A 30 7.90 13.52 -2.20
CA GLN A 30 8.51 13.10 -0.93
C GLN A 30 8.81 14.29 -0.02
N LYS A 31 9.37 15.38 -0.56
CA LYS A 31 9.64 16.59 0.22
C LYS A 31 8.37 17.19 0.81
N GLN A 32 7.28 17.26 0.05
CA GLN A 32 5.99 17.75 0.55
C GLN A 32 5.44 16.85 1.66
N ALA A 33 5.53 15.53 1.47
CA ALA A 33 5.04 14.56 2.42
C ALA A 33 5.83 14.59 3.75
N ARG A 34 7.16 14.64 3.69
CA ARG A 34 8.03 14.80 4.88
C ARG A 34 7.76 16.11 5.64
N ASN A 35 7.39 17.17 4.92
CA ASN A 35 7.01 18.45 5.51
C ASN A 35 5.55 18.52 5.98
N ASN A 36 4.80 17.41 5.96
CA ASN A 36 3.39 17.35 6.36
C ASN A 36 2.48 18.34 5.61
N GLN A 37 2.79 18.64 4.35
CA GLN A 37 2.05 19.62 3.54
C GLN A 37 0.79 19.01 2.92
N ILE A 38 -0.08 18.44 3.76
CA ILE A 38 -1.24 17.66 3.31
C ILE A 38 -2.20 18.45 2.42
N ASP A 39 -2.40 19.75 2.68
CA ASP A 39 -3.26 20.60 1.85
C ASP A 39 -2.67 20.82 0.45
N ALA A 40 -1.35 21.02 0.36
CA ALA A 40 -0.66 21.17 -0.92
C ALA A 40 -0.70 19.84 -1.72
N ILE A 41 -0.56 18.72 -1.02
CA ILE A 41 -0.71 17.37 -1.57
C ILE A 41 -2.12 17.18 -2.17
N CYS A 42 -3.19 17.47 -1.42
CA CYS A 42 -4.56 17.37 -1.91
C CYS A 42 -4.83 18.30 -3.11
N GLN A 43 -4.25 19.50 -3.10
CA GLN A 43 -4.33 20.44 -4.24
C GLN A 43 -3.63 19.90 -5.49
N HIS A 44 -2.49 19.22 -5.33
CA HIS A 44 -1.78 18.57 -6.43
C HIS A 44 -2.58 17.42 -7.03
N ILE A 45 -3.14 16.56 -6.17
CA ILE A 45 -4.07 15.50 -6.59
C ILE A 45 -5.22 16.10 -7.41
N SER A 46 -5.88 17.13 -6.88
CA SER A 46 -6.99 17.82 -7.55
C SER A 46 -6.58 18.37 -8.93
N ARG A 47 -5.38 18.97 -9.04
CA ARG A 47 -4.86 19.49 -10.30
C ARG A 47 -4.65 18.38 -11.33
N TYR A 48 -4.07 17.25 -10.93
CA TYR A 48 -3.88 16.11 -11.84
C TYR A 48 -5.22 15.51 -12.27
N ILE A 49 -6.20 15.43 -11.38
CA ILE A 49 -7.56 15.00 -11.72
C ILE A 49 -8.17 15.92 -12.78
N THR A 50 -8.04 17.25 -12.63
CA THR A 50 -8.52 18.20 -13.63
C THR A 50 -7.83 17.98 -14.99
N HIS A 51 -6.49 17.86 -15.01
CA HIS A 51 -5.75 17.59 -16.25
C HIS A 51 -6.15 16.27 -16.91
N ILE A 52 -6.44 15.26 -16.09
CA ILE A 52 -6.96 13.98 -16.55
C ILE A 52 -8.33 14.21 -17.20
N HIS A 53 -9.30 14.79 -16.49
CA HIS A 53 -10.65 15.01 -17.01
C HIS A 53 -10.68 15.89 -18.28
N GLU A 54 -9.84 16.91 -18.35
CA GLU A 54 -9.72 17.77 -19.54
C GLU A 54 -9.04 17.04 -20.69
N GLY A 55 -7.87 16.44 -20.46
CA GLY A 55 -7.11 15.74 -21.49
C GLY A 55 -7.83 14.51 -22.04
N TRP A 56 -8.68 13.84 -21.23
CA TRP A 56 -9.52 12.74 -21.70
C TRP A 56 -10.59 13.17 -22.69
N LYS A 57 -11.11 14.40 -22.62
CA LYS A 57 -12.02 14.96 -23.63
C LYS A 57 -11.32 15.15 -24.97
N GLU A 58 -10.02 15.48 -24.93
CA GLU A 58 -9.21 15.72 -26.11
C GLU A 58 -8.61 14.43 -26.72
N ARG A 59 -8.56 13.32 -25.95
CA ARG A 59 -8.00 12.04 -26.40
C ARG A 59 -8.62 11.53 -27.71
N ILE A 60 -9.92 11.74 -27.92
CA ILE A 60 -10.62 11.34 -29.16
C ILE A 60 -9.89 11.88 -30.40
N TRP A 61 -9.34 13.09 -30.29
CA TRP A 61 -8.66 13.79 -31.38
C TRP A 61 -7.13 13.65 -31.32
N ARG A 62 -6.57 13.20 -30.19
CA ARG A 62 -5.12 13.07 -29.95
C ARG A 62 -4.81 11.79 -29.17
N PRO A 63 -4.71 10.63 -29.84
CA PRO A 63 -4.37 9.36 -29.19
C PRO A 63 -3.04 9.36 -28.44
N SER A 64 -2.09 10.22 -28.85
CA SER A 64 -0.79 10.40 -28.17
C SER A 64 -0.91 10.95 -26.74
N LEU A 65 -2.06 11.50 -26.35
CA LEU A 65 -2.30 11.96 -24.97
C LEU A 65 -2.46 10.82 -23.96
N GLU A 66 -2.76 9.59 -24.40
CA GLU A 66 -2.98 8.47 -23.49
C GLU A 66 -1.79 8.23 -22.54
N GLN A 67 -0.57 8.30 -23.06
CA GLN A 67 0.65 8.13 -22.25
C GLN A 67 0.80 9.22 -21.19
N ARG A 68 0.49 10.48 -21.52
CA ARG A 68 0.53 11.60 -20.58
C ARG A 68 -0.53 11.45 -19.49
N LEU A 69 -1.72 10.97 -19.84
CA LEU A 69 -2.80 10.72 -18.89
C LEU A 69 -2.45 9.58 -17.93
N GLN A 70 -1.88 8.48 -18.43
CA GLN A 70 -1.37 7.40 -17.57
C GLN A 70 -0.29 7.88 -16.60
N TYR A 71 0.62 8.75 -17.07
CA TYR A 71 1.60 9.41 -16.22
C TYR A 71 0.93 10.20 -15.07
N TYR A 72 -0.07 11.03 -15.36
CA TYR A 72 -0.79 11.77 -14.31
C TYR A 72 -1.52 10.88 -13.32
N VAL A 73 -2.08 9.76 -13.76
CA VAL A 73 -2.70 8.76 -12.87
C VAL A 73 -1.66 8.19 -11.89
N ARG A 74 -0.49 7.80 -12.40
CA ARG A 74 0.61 7.30 -11.56
C ARG A 74 1.15 8.37 -10.62
N CYS A 75 1.18 9.64 -11.03
CA CYS A 75 1.51 10.76 -10.14
C CYS A 75 0.56 10.82 -8.94
N ILE A 76 -0.76 10.68 -9.15
CA ILE A 76 -1.75 10.66 -8.06
C ILE A 76 -1.45 9.51 -7.08
N TRP A 77 -1.23 8.30 -7.59
CA TRP A 77 -0.93 7.14 -6.73
C TRP A 77 0.38 7.31 -5.98
N ARG A 78 1.41 7.84 -6.64
CA ARG A 78 2.69 8.12 -5.99
C ARG A 78 2.56 9.18 -4.89
N ILE A 79 1.77 10.24 -5.10
CA ILE A 79 1.51 11.23 -4.06
C ILE A 79 0.82 10.58 -2.85
N LEU A 80 -0.21 9.76 -3.07
CA LEU A 80 -0.89 9.06 -1.98
C LEU A 80 0.05 8.11 -1.23
N HIS A 81 0.90 7.38 -1.95
CA HIS A 81 1.94 6.54 -1.36
C HIS A 81 2.90 7.34 -0.50
N ASP A 82 3.51 8.41 -1.05
CA ASP A 82 4.48 9.22 -0.33
C ASP A 82 3.85 9.90 0.88
N ALA A 83 2.62 10.38 0.76
CA ALA A 83 1.86 10.95 1.87
C ALA A 83 1.57 9.90 2.95
N ALA A 84 1.12 8.70 2.56
CA ALA A 84 0.85 7.61 3.50
C ALA A 84 2.12 7.13 4.21
N ARG A 85 3.28 7.19 3.54
CA ARG A 85 4.58 6.81 4.09
C ARG A 85 5.15 7.87 5.03
N TYR A 86 5.22 9.13 4.58
CA TYR A 86 6.01 10.17 5.25
C TYR A 86 5.20 11.17 6.08
N CYS A 87 3.91 11.36 5.81
CA CYS A 87 3.12 12.25 6.64
C CYS A 87 2.85 11.64 8.01
N ASN A 88 2.55 12.51 8.98
CA ASN A 88 2.09 12.10 10.30
C ASN A 88 0.81 11.26 10.18
N GLY A 89 0.73 10.17 10.94
CA GLY A 89 -0.41 9.25 10.96
C GLY A 89 -1.77 9.92 11.25
N GLN A 90 -1.80 11.12 11.84
CA GLN A 90 -3.04 11.89 12.01
C GLN A 90 -3.76 12.24 10.70
N TYR A 91 -3.03 12.29 9.57
CA TYR A 91 -3.60 12.59 8.25
C TYR A 91 -4.09 11.35 7.50
N ARG A 92 -3.92 10.15 8.07
CA ARG A 92 -4.27 8.88 7.43
C ARG A 92 -5.74 8.86 6.98
N ASP A 93 -6.66 9.25 7.86
CA ASP A 93 -8.10 9.18 7.58
C ASP A 93 -8.46 10.15 6.44
N ARG A 94 -7.79 11.30 6.38
CA ARG A 94 -7.93 12.24 5.25
C ARG A 94 -7.44 11.62 3.95
N LEU A 95 -6.28 10.96 3.93
CA LEU A 95 -5.76 10.28 2.73
C LEU A 95 -6.69 9.16 2.25
N ILE A 96 -7.27 8.40 3.19
CA ILE A 96 -8.25 7.35 2.86
C ILE A 96 -9.49 7.98 2.23
N ILE A 97 -9.99 9.08 2.80
CA ILE A 97 -11.14 9.81 2.23
C ILE A 97 -10.81 10.32 0.83
N GLU A 98 -9.63 10.93 0.60
CA GLU A 98 -9.21 11.37 -0.73
C GLU A 98 -9.18 10.21 -1.73
N PHE A 99 -8.62 9.06 -1.34
CA PHE A 99 -8.64 7.86 -2.18
C PHE A 99 -10.07 7.43 -2.53
N LEU A 100 -10.96 7.36 -1.52
CA LEU A 100 -12.35 6.97 -1.72
C LEU A 100 -13.12 7.99 -2.57
N LEU A 101 -12.83 9.29 -2.45
CA LEU A 101 -13.40 10.34 -3.28
C LEU A 101 -12.96 10.19 -4.73
N ILE A 102 -11.67 9.93 -4.98
CA ILE A 102 -11.14 9.69 -6.34
C ILE A 102 -11.86 8.49 -6.96
N ARG A 103 -11.90 7.36 -6.26
CA ARG A 103 -12.64 6.17 -6.74
C ARG A 103 -14.13 6.47 -6.93
N GLY A 104 -14.72 7.24 -6.02
CA GLY A 104 -16.11 7.65 -6.02
C GLY A 104 -16.50 8.60 -7.15
N MET A 105 -15.53 9.20 -7.86
CA MET A 105 -15.80 9.96 -9.08
C MET A 105 -16.41 9.07 -10.18
N GLY A 106 -16.20 7.75 -10.09
CA GLY A 106 -16.80 6.77 -10.97
C GLY A 106 -16.30 6.90 -12.41
N GLN A 107 -17.10 6.40 -13.33
CA GLN A 107 -16.70 6.31 -14.72
C GLN A 107 -16.65 7.68 -15.40
N ILE A 108 -15.49 8.03 -15.95
CA ILE A 108 -15.41 9.15 -16.89
C ILE A 108 -16.09 8.72 -18.19
N SER A 109 -17.10 9.47 -18.60
CA SER A 109 -17.77 9.23 -19.88
C SER A 109 -17.49 10.38 -20.84
N CYS A 110 -17.23 10.06 -22.11
CA CYS A 110 -17.17 11.05 -23.18
C CYS A 110 -18.43 10.96 -24.04
N PHE A 111 -18.84 12.10 -24.57
CA PHE A 111 -19.89 12.16 -25.57
C PHE A 111 -19.27 11.89 -26.95
N SER A 112 -19.77 10.89 -27.66
CA SER A 112 -19.49 10.75 -29.08
C SER A 112 -20.24 11.85 -29.82
N ILE A 113 -19.53 12.59 -30.67
CA ILE A 113 -20.13 13.57 -31.57
C ILE A 113 -20.16 12.91 -32.94
N SER A 114 -21.37 12.70 -33.49
CA SER A 114 -21.56 12.22 -34.85
C SER A 114 -20.84 13.11 -35.86
N LYS A 115 -20.60 12.59 -37.07
CA LYS A 115 -20.07 13.39 -38.19
C LYS A 115 -20.94 14.62 -38.55
N GLU A 116 -22.17 14.64 -38.06
CA GLU A 116 -23.17 15.71 -38.26
C GLU A 116 -23.26 16.68 -37.06
N GLY A 117 -22.37 16.55 -36.07
CA GLY A 117 -22.30 17.45 -34.92
C GLY A 117 -23.34 17.18 -33.81
N ARG A 118 -24.10 16.09 -33.91
CA ARG A 118 -25.05 15.66 -32.86
C ARG A 118 -24.34 14.77 -31.83
N VAL A 119 -24.58 15.02 -30.55
CA VAL A 119 -24.18 14.14 -29.44
C VAL A 119 -24.99 12.86 -29.55
N GLU A 120 -24.35 11.73 -29.86
CA GLU A 120 -25.02 10.46 -30.12
C GLU A 120 -25.08 9.56 -28.88
N GLU A 121 -23.98 9.42 -28.13
CA GLU A 121 -23.97 8.49 -27.00
C GLU A 121 -22.88 8.82 -25.96
N SER A 122 -23.16 8.52 -24.69
CA SER A 122 -22.18 8.58 -23.60
C SER A 122 -21.43 7.25 -23.54
N VAL A 123 -20.18 7.23 -23.99
CA VAL A 123 -19.35 6.01 -24.03
C VAL A 123 -18.46 5.94 -22.78
N PRO A 124 -18.42 4.79 -22.06
CA PRO A 124 -17.45 4.54 -21.00
C PRO A 124 -16.02 4.68 -21.51
N LEU A 125 -15.20 5.49 -20.85
CA LEU A 125 -13.78 5.52 -21.15
C LEU A 125 -13.05 4.42 -20.37
N SER A 126 -12.48 3.48 -21.12
CA SER A 126 -11.49 2.54 -20.62
C SER A 126 -10.08 2.97 -21.04
N LEU A 127 -9.08 2.64 -20.22
CA LEU A 127 -7.70 2.59 -20.68
C LEU A 127 -7.58 1.58 -21.84
N GLY A 128 -6.49 1.64 -22.63
CA GLY A 128 -6.20 0.62 -23.64
C GLY A 128 -6.19 -0.84 -23.12
N SER A 129 -6.13 -1.03 -21.79
CA SER A 129 -6.24 -2.31 -21.10
C SER A 129 -7.68 -2.76 -20.77
N GLY A 130 -8.71 -2.00 -21.16
CA GLY A 130 -10.12 -2.28 -20.83
C GLY A 130 -10.54 -1.90 -19.41
N ARG A 131 -9.61 -1.41 -18.58
CA ARG A 131 -9.90 -0.94 -17.21
C ARG A 131 -10.61 0.41 -17.21
N MET A 132 -11.67 0.52 -16.42
CA MET A 132 -12.48 1.72 -16.24
C MET A 132 -11.79 2.71 -15.30
N MET A 133 -11.73 3.96 -15.76
CA MET A 133 -11.10 5.04 -15.00
C MET A 133 -11.84 5.28 -13.68
N TRP A 134 -11.06 5.52 -12.62
CA TRP A 134 -11.43 5.64 -11.21
C TRP A 134 -12.07 4.41 -10.55
N VAL A 135 -12.94 3.68 -11.24
CA VAL A 135 -13.60 2.48 -10.68
C VAL A 135 -12.58 1.38 -10.40
N ASP A 136 -11.75 1.07 -11.39
CA ASP A 136 -10.74 0.01 -11.30
C ASP A 136 -9.41 0.52 -10.74
N VAL A 137 -9.32 1.81 -10.42
CA VAL A 137 -8.14 2.48 -9.84
C VAL A 137 -6.84 2.03 -10.57
N PRO A 138 -6.74 2.25 -11.90
CA PRO A 138 -5.73 1.59 -12.72
C PRO A 138 -4.31 1.88 -12.23
N PHE A 139 -3.43 0.88 -12.29
CA PHE A 139 -2.05 0.89 -11.79
C PHE A 139 -1.88 0.89 -10.27
N PHE A 140 -2.86 1.32 -9.48
CA PHE A 140 -2.69 1.47 -8.03
C PHE A 140 -2.26 0.18 -7.34
N VAL A 141 -3.00 -0.92 -7.52
CA VAL A 141 -2.67 -2.20 -6.85
C VAL A 141 -1.30 -2.70 -7.27
N GLU A 142 -1.01 -2.67 -8.58
CA GLU A 142 0.27 -3.12 -9.13
C GLU A 142 1.44 -2.29 -8.57
N ASP A 143 1.27 -0.97 -8.53
CA ASP A 143 2.30 -0.05 -8.04
C ASP A 143 2.51 -0.16 -6.55
N MET A 144 1.45 -0.23 -5.73
CA MET A 144 1.57 -0.41 -4.29
C MET A 144 2.23 -1.74 -3.94
N THR A 145 1.89 -2.81 -4.66
CA THR A 145 2.52 -4.13 -4.47
C THR A 145 4.00 -4.07 -4.82
N ARG A 146 4.35 -3.46 -5.97
CA ARG A 146 5.74 -3.31 -6.40
C ARG A 146 6.56 -2.45 -5.43
N LEU A 147 6.03 -1.30 -5.02
CA LEU A 147 6.67 -0.40 -4.05
C LEU A 147 6.87 -1.09 -2.71
N TRP A 148 5.87 -1.84 -2.23
CA TRP A 148 6.02 -2.63 -1.01
C TRP A 148 7.16 -3.63 -1.12
N VAL A 149 7.17 -4.47 -2.16
CA VAL A 149 8.21 -5.49 -2.36
C VAL A 149 9.62 -4.86 -2.47
N GLN A 150 9.74 -3.69 -3.11
CA GLN A 150 11.02 -3.03 -3.33
C GLN A 150 11.52 -2.26 -2.11
N ASP A 151 10.62 -1.57 -1.40
CA ASP A 151 11.02 -0.60 -0.39
C ASP A 151 10.83 -1.11 1.03
N CYS A 152 9.95 -2.09 1.30
CA CYS A 152 9.54 -2.47 2.66
C CYS A 152 10.71 -2.65 3.63
N ALA A 153 11.79 -3.32 3.20
CA ALA A 153 12.99 -3.49 4.05
C ALA A 153 13.72 -2.18 4.34
N ARG A 154 13.85 -1.32 3.33
CA ARG A 154 14.66 -0.09 3.38
C ARG A 154 14.04 1.03 4.18
N ILE A 155 12.73 1.04 4.33
CA ILE A 155 12.02 2.10 5.06
C ILE A 155 12.06 1.83 6.57
N SER A 156 11.84 2.85 7.40
CA SER A 156 11.74 2.66 8.85
C SER A 156 10.47 1.90 9.24
N ARG A 157 10.42 1.32 10.44
CA ARG A 157 9.24 0.68 11.04
C ARG A 157 8.06 1.64 11.10
N ASP A 158 8.28 2.90 11.46
CA ASP A 158 7.22 3.93 11.45
C ASP A 158 6.65 4.16 10.03
N GLN A 159 7.51 4.22 9.02
CA GLN A 159 7.09 4.36 7.63
C GLN A 159 6.34 3.12 7.13
N ARG A 160 6.85 1.91 7.44
CA ARG A 160 6.15 0.63 7.16
C ARG A 160 4.78 0.61 7.81
N ARG A 161 4.67 0.99 9.08
CA ARG A 161 3.42 1.03 9.84
C ARG A 161 2.44 2.02 9.23
N ASN A 162 2.86 3.24 8.93
CA ASN A 162 1.98 4.28 8.36
C ASN A 162 1.42 3.85 6.99
N LEU A 163 2.30 3.38 6.10
CA LEU A 163 1.91 2.88 4.79
C LEU A 163 0.97 1.67 4.91
N THR A 164 1.30 0.71 5.77
CA THR A 164 0.44 -0.46 6.03
C THR A 164 -0.93 -0.03 6.55
N SER A 165 -0.98 0.91 7.49
CA SER A 165 -2.23 1.40 8.06
C SER A 165 -3.16 1.96 6.98
N PHE A 166 -2.61 2.71 6.02
CA PHE A 166 -3.34 3.23 4.88
C PHE A 166 -3.83 2.12 3.94
N LEU A 167 -2.94 1.23 3.48
CA LEU A 167 -3.28 0.17 2.51
C LEU A 167 -4.25 -0.87 3.09
N ALA A 168 -4.05 -1.26 4.35
CA ALA A 168 -4.92 -2.21 5.04
C ALA A 168 -6.32 -1.63 5.24
N THR A 169 -6.43 -0.33 5.56
CA THR A 169 -7.74 0.31 5.72
C THR A 169 -8.48 0.40 4.39
N ILE A 170 -7.80 0.75 3.29
CA ILE A 170 -8.41 0.72 1.95
C ILE A 170 -8.87 -0.70 1.60
N SER A 171 -8.01 -1.70 1.80
CA SER A 171 -8.35 -3.09 1.51
C SER A 171 -9.54 -3.60 2.32
N GLY A 172 -9.64 -3.19 3.59
CA GLY A 172 -10.77 -3.50 4.47
C GLY A 172 -12.12 -2.97 3.99
N THR A 173 -12.14 -1.95 3.13
CA THR A 173 -13.39 -1.48 2.49
C THR A 173 -13.96 -2.47 1.48
N GLY A 174 -13.20 -3.49 1.07
CA GLY A 174 -13.59 -4.47 0.07
C GLY A 174 -13.68 -3.92 -1.36
N THR A 175 -13.11 -2.73 -1.61
CA THR A 175 -13.19 -2.07 -2.92
C THR A 175 -12.17 -2.57 -3.94
N LEU A 176 -11.07 -3.20 -3.50
CA LEU A 176 -9.97 -3.69 -4.31
C LEU A 176 -9.37 -4.98 -3.72
N ASP A 177 -9.85 -6.15 -4.16
CA ASP A 177 -9.42 -7.43 -3.58
C ASP A 177 -7.98 -7.76 -3.88
N GLN A 178 -7.50 -7.37 -5.06
CA GLN A 178 -6.09 -7.57 -5.41
C GLN A 178 -5.16 -6.78 -4.49
N LEU A 179 -5.62 -5.70 -3.83
CA LEU A 179 -4.80 -4.95 -2.85
C LEU A 179 -4.50 -5.77 -1.59
N CYS A 180 -5.37 -6.73 -1.24
CA CYS A 180 -5.11 -7.69 -0.17
C CYS A 180 -3.86 -8.55 -0.44
N GLY A 181 -3.35 -8.58 -1.68
CA GLY A 181 -2.07 -9.19 -2.02
C GLY A 181 -0.88 -8.58 -1.28
N VAL A 182 -0.91 -7.27 -0.97
CA VAL A 182 0.10 -6.66 -0.10
C VAL A 182 0.01 -7.25 1.31
N GLY A 183 -1.20 -7.43 1.83
CA GLY A 183 -1.44 -8.09 3.11
C GLY A 183 -0.96 -9.54 3.14
N LEU A 184 -1.13 -10.30 2.05
CA LEU A 184 -0.56 -11.65 1.90
C LEU A 184 0.95 -11.64 2.07
N ILE A 185 1.65 -10.72 1.41
CA ILE A 185 3.11 -10.57 1.53
C ILE A 185 3.49 -10.28 2.98
N VAL A 186 2.84 -9.30 3.62
CA VAL A 186 3.13 -8.94 5.02
C VAL A 186 2.93 -10.12 5.97
N LEU A 187 1.80 -10.82 5.87
CA LEU A 187 1.46 -11.95 6.75
C LEU A 187 2.34 -13.16 6.48
N ARG A 188 2.67 -13.44 5.22
CA ARG A 188 3.65 -14.48 4.86
C ARG A 188 5.01 -14.19 5.48
N ASP A 189 5.49 -12.96 5.32
CA ASP A 189 6.82 -12.59 5.78
C ASP A 189 6.87 -12.54 7.32
N ALA A 190 5.80 -12.11 8.00
CA ALA A 190 5.74 -12.05 9.46
C ALA A 190 5.46 -13.41 10.12
N PHE A 191 4.54 -14.21 9.58
CA PHE A 191 3.97 -15.39 10.26
C PHE A 191 4.33 -16.72 9.62
N GLU A 192 4.57 -16.76 8.31
CA GLU A 192 4.88 -17.98 7.56
C GLU A 192 6.38 -18.16 7.29
N THR A 193 7.21 -17.19 7.68
CA THR A 193 8.67 -17.22 7.47
C THR A 193 9.37 -17.38 8.81
N GLN A 194 10.39 -18.24 8.85
CA GLN A 194 11.23 -18.42 10.02
C GLN A 194 12.14 -17.18 10.18
N ARG A 195 11.90 -16.39 11.22
CA ARG A 195 12.64 -15.17 11.53
C ARG A 195 12.92 -15.08 13.02
N GLU A 196 13.99 -14.41 13.39
CA GLU A 196 14.25 -14.04 14.78
C GLU A 196 13.20 -13.02 15.24
N MET A 197 12.80 -13.11 16.51
CA MET A 197 11.79 -12.21 17.07
C MET A 197 12.27 -10.75 17.05
N GLY A 198 13.52 -10.53 17.45
CA GLY A 198 14.05 -9.22 17.79
C GLY A 198 13.80 -8.86 19.25
N SER A 199 14.44 -7.79 19.72
CA SER A 199 14.17 -7.18 21.04
C SER A 199 13.51 -5.81 20.84
N LEU A 200 12.61 -5.45 21.76
CA LEU A 200 12.01 -4.10 21.84
C LEU A 200 13.05 -3.04 22.23
N ASP A 201 14.07 -3.42 22.99
CA ASP A 201 15.16 -2.55 23.46
C ASP A 201 16.23 -2.31 22.39
N ASP A 202 16.13 -2.99 21.24
CA ASP A 202 16.98 -2.74 20.08
C ASP A 202 16.49 -1.47 19.35
N GLU A 203 16.51 -0.34 20.06
CA GLU A 203 16.29 1.01 19.55
C GLU A 203 17.47 1.51 18.70
N SER A 204 18.40 0.63 18.32
CA SER A 204 19.55 0.97 17.49
C SER A 204 19.11 1.32 16.06
N GLY A 205 18.61 2.55 15.89
CA GLY A 205 18.46 3.23 14.61
C GLY A 205 17.48 2.57 13.65
N ASP A 206 16.18 2.57 13.96
CA ASP A 206 15.13 2.32 12.96
C ASP A 206 14.97 3.53 12.00
N ALA A 207 16.07 3.87 11.35
CA ALA A 207 16.12 4.82 10.25
C ALA A 207 15.87 4.09 8.92
N GLU A 208 15.70 4.89 7.86
CA GLU A 208 15.80 4.38 6.50
C GLU A 208 17.23 3.84 6.25
N ASP A 209 17.33 2.69 5.61
CA ASP A 209 18.59 2.00 5.32
C ASP A 209 18.49 1.31 3.95
N ASP A 210 19.16 1.88 2.94
CA ASP A 210 19.08 1.40 1.56
C ASP A 210 19.69 0.00 1.36
N GLU A 211 20.57 -0.41 2.28
CA GLU A 211 21.24 -1.73 2.25
C GLU A 211 20.44 -2.80 3.00
N ARG A 212 19.35 -2.44 3.69
CA ARG A 212 18.51 -3.40 4.41
C ARG A 212 17.74 -4.29 3.44
N THR A 213 17.82 -5.60 3.63
CA THR A 213 17.09 -6.60 2.83
C THR A 213 15.90 -7.18 3.59
N MET A 214 15.00 -7.86 2.87
CA MET A 214 13.86 -8.50 3.52
C MET A 214 14.29 -9.60 4.50
N GLU A 215 15.42 -10.27 4.28
CA GLU A 215 15.94 -11.34 5.15
C GLU A 215 16.51 -10.80 6.47
N SER A 216 16.96 -9.54 6.51
CA SER A 216 17.50 -8.94 7.73
C SER A 216 16.42 -8.41 8.67
N LEU A 217 15.15 -8.31 8.22
CA LEU A 217 14.04 -7.92 9.06
C LEU A 217 13.67 -9.01 10.08
N ARG A 218 13.47 -8.59 11.32
CA ARG A 218 12.96 -9.43 12.42
C ARG A 218 11.44 -9.46 12.42
N VAL A 219 10.84 -10.37 13.19
CA VAL A 219 9.38 -10.44 13.33
C VAL A 219 8.82 -9.11 13.82
N LEU A 220 9.43 -8.50 14.84
CA LEU A 220 8.96 -7.22 15.40
C LEU A 220 8.94 -6.07 14.38
N ASP A 221 9.78 -6.09 13.34
CA ASP A 221 9.80 -5.05 12.30
C ASP A 221 8.57 -5.10 11.38
N LEU A 222 7.94 -6.26 11.28
CA LEU A 222 6.77 -6.54 10.45
C LEU A 222 5.50 -6.79 11.27
N PHE A 223 5.63 -7.11 12.56
CA PHE A 223 4.53 -7.52 13.43
C PHE A 223 3.45 -6.47 13.52
N ASP A 224 3.83 -5.20 13.70
CA ASP A 224 2.86 -4.10 13.71
C ASP A 224 2.12 -3.97 12.39
N CYS A 225 2.79 -4.22 11.27
CA CYS A 225 2.17 -4.20 9.95
C CYS A 225 1.16 -5.36 9.82
N ALA A 226 1.57 -6.58 10.17
CA ALA A 226 0.71 -7.76 10.18
C ALA A 226 -0.53 -7.55 11.07
N ARG A 227 -0.33 -7.01 12.27
CA ARG A 227 -1.41 -6.65 13.21
C ARG A 227 -2.39 -5.65 12.59
N HIS A 228 -1.89 -4.62 11.89
CA HIS A 228 -2.76 -3.66 11.20
C HIS A 228 -3.57 -4.29 10.07
N TRP A 229 -2.96 -5.16 9.26
CA TRP A 229 -3.66 -5.90 8.21
C TRP A 229 -4.77 -6.76 8.78
N ILE A 230 -4.49 -7.51 9.86
CA ILE A 230 -5.51 -8.26 10.57
C ILE A 230 -6.60 -7.31 11.08
N MET A 231 -6.28 -6.30 11.88
CA MET A 231 -7.30 -5.43 12.48
C MET A 231 -8.19 -4.69 11.46
N LYS A 232 -7.64 -4.29 10.31
CA LYS A 232 -8.35 -3.46 9.33
C LYS A 232 -9.00 -4.24 8.20
N ALA A 233 -8.43 -5.38 7.80
CA ALA A 233 -8.91 -6.17 6.67
C ALA A 233 -9.39 -7.57 7.06
N TRP A 234 -9.56 -7.86 8.36
CA TRP A 234 -9.95 -9.19 8.86
C TRP A 234 -11.18 -9.77 8.15
N ASP A 235 -12.30 -9.06 8.21
CA ASP A 235 -13.56 -9.49 7.59
C ASP A 235 -13.39 -9.70 6.08
N ARG A 236 -12.52 -8.89 5.43
CA ARG A 236 -12.22 -9.08 4.01
C ARG A 236 -11.45 -10.36 3.77
N PHE A 237 -10.43 -10.68 4.58
CA PHE A 237 -9.68 -11.92 4.47
C PHE A 237 -10.56 -13.15 4.69
N GLU A 238 -11.46 -13.14 5.67
CA GLU A 238 -12.41 -14.24 5.89
C GLU A 238 -13.33 -14.45 4.68
N ARG A 239 -13.84 -13.37 4.09
CA ARG A 239 -14.67 -13.46 2.87
C ARG A 239 -13.89 -13.99 1.67
N LEU A 240 -12.65 -13.53 1.47
CA LEU A 240 -11.79 -13.98 0.38
C LEU A 240 -11.39 -15.45 0.57
N ALA A 241 -11.10 -15.87 1.80
CA ALA A 241 -10.81 -17.26 2.14
C ALA A 241 -12.01 -18.19 1.92
N ALA A 242 -13.22 -17.74 2.25
CA ALA A 242 -14.44 -18.53 2.06
C ALA A 242 -14.74 -18.84 0.58
N ILE A 243 -14.21 -18.05 -0.36
CA ILE A 243 -14.31 -18.29 -1.81
C ILE A 243 -12.99 -18.74 -2.43
N GLU A 244 -11.99 -19.09 -1.60
CA GLU A 244 -10.65 -19.51 -2.03
C GLU A 244 -9.99 -18.55 -3.04
N PHE A 245 -10.13 -17.24 -2.82
CA PHE A 245 -9.68 -16.23 -3.78
C PHE A 245 -8.16 -16.27 -4.01
N SER A 246 -7.77 -16.42 -5.28
CA SER A 246 -6.38 -16.63 -5.71
C SER A 246 -5.98 -15.85 -6.96
N ASP A 247 -6.73 -14.78 -7.32
CA ASP A 247 -6.38 -13.90 -8.43
C ASP A 247 -5.22 -12.95 -8.04
N PHE A 248 -4.04 -13.54 -7.85
CA PHE A 248 -2.78 -12.87 -7.54
C PHE A 248 -1.67 -13.41 -8.44
N PRO A 249 -0.62 -12.61 -8.71
CA PRO A 249 0.62 -13.14 -9.24
C PRO A 249 1.20 -14.22 -8.32
N ALA A 250 1.84 -15.24 -8.88
CA ALA A 250 2.32 -16.40 -8.13
C ALA A 250 3.26 -16.02 -6.97
N GLU A 251 4.14 -15.05 -7.18
CA GLU A 251 5.08 -14.53 -6.19
C GLU A 251 4.41 -13.80 -5.01
N VAL A 252 3.19 -13.29 -5.22
CA VAL A 252 2.37 -12.65 -4.18
C VAL A 252 1.61 -13.70 -3.39
N GLY A 253 0.97 -14.64 -4.09
CA GLY A 253 0.07 -15.63 -3.53
C GLY A 253 0.73 -16.81 -2.80
N GLN A 254 1.99 -17.13 -3.11
CA GLN A 254 2.68 -18.30 -2.59
C GLN A 254 2.73 -18.39 -1.05
N LEU A 255 2.74 -19.62 -0.53
CA LEU A 255 2.95 -19.91 0.88
C LEU A 255 4.41 -19.68 1.32
N GLY A 256 4.58 -19.23 2.55
CA GLY A 256 5.85 -19.24 3.27
C GLY A 256 6.19 -20.63 3.82
N LYS A 257 7.45 -20.80 4.24
CA LYS A 257 8.02 -22.09 4.66
C LYS A 257 7.24 -22.74 5.80
N LEU A 258 6.90 -21.99 6.85
CA LEU A 258 6.19 -22.52 8.03
C LEU A 258 4.77 -22.95 7.69
N ALA A 259 4.08 -22.24 6.79
CA ALA A 259 2.75 -22.66 6.33
C ALA A 259 2.81 -23.95 5.50
N LYS A 260 3.85 -24.12 4.66
CA LYS A 260 4.08 -25.37 3.93
C LYS A 260 4.37 -26.54 4.88
N GLU A 261 5.16 -26.32 5.93
CA GLU A 261 5.45 -27.31 6.96
C GLU A 261 4.22 -27.67 7.80
N ALA A 262 3.29 -26.73 7.97
CA ALA A 262 2.00 -26.96 8.61
C ALA A 262 0.93 -27.55 7.65
N GLU A 263 1.33 -28.00 6.46
CA GLU A 263 0.46 -28.64 5.46
C GLU A 263 -0.74 -27.78 5.04
N ILE A 264 -0.58 -26.45 5.04
CA ILE A 264 -1.61 -25.53 4.56
C ILE A 264 -1.78 -25.71 3.03
N PRO A 265 -3.03 -25.76 2.50
CA PRO A 265 -3.26 -25.86 1.06
C PRO A 265 -2.68 -24.67 0.30
N ASP A 266 -1.87 -24.95 -0.72
CA ASP A 266 -1.33 -23.91 -1.60
C ASP A 266 -2.28 -23.68 -2.79
N ASN A 267 -3.21 -22.75 -2.63
CA ASN A 267 -4.10 -22.30 -3.70
C ASN A 267 -3.61 -21.01 -4.38
N GLY A 268 -2.42 -20.50 -4.04
CA GLY A 268 -1.92 -19.22 -4.54
C GLY A 268 -2.65 -17.99 -4.01
N GLY A 269 -3.33 -18.07 -2.86
CA GLY A 269 -4.05 -16.93 -2.31
C GLY A 269 -4.58 -17.14 -0.89
N PHE A 270 -5.86 -16.82 -0.70
CA PHE A 270 -6.55 -16.96 0.58
C PHE A 270 -7.22 -18.34 0.70
N SER A 271 -7.03 -19.00 1.84
CA SER A 271 -7.78 -20.19 2.25
C SER A 271 -8.13 -20.08 3.73
N VAL A 272 -9.14 -20.82 4.17
CA VAL A 272 -9.61 -20.77 5.56
C VAL A 272 -8.50 -21.25 6.50
N GLU A 273 -7.78 -22.28 6.10
CA GLU A 273 -6.65 -22.87 6.82
C GLU A 273 -5.52 -21.86 6.98
N ARG A 274 -5.17 -21.13 5.92
CA ARG A 274 -4.10 -20.13 5.94
C ARG A 274 -4.46 -18.95 6.85
N VAL A 275 -5.71 -18.48 6.79
CA VAL A 275 -6.23 -17.43 7.67
C VAL A 275 -6.21 -17.87 9.14
N GLN A 276 -6.58 -19.12 9.42
CA GLN A 276 -6.52 -19.68 10.77
C GLN A 276 -5.08 -19.85 11.27
N PHE A 277 -4.15 -20.24 10.38
CA PHE A 277 -2.72 -20.30 10.69
C PHE A 277 -2.20 -18.93 11.15
N TRP A 278 -2.52 -17.85 10.44
CA TRP A 278 -2.12 -16.51 10.86
C TRP A 278 -2.73 -16.08 12.19
N LYS A 279 -4.00 -16.43 12.47
CA LYS A 279 -4.64 -16.18 13.77
C LYS A 279 -3.83 -16.81 14.91
N MET A 280 -3.47 -18.08 14.78
CA MET A 280 -2.70 -18.79 15.80
C MET A 280 -1.34 -18.11 16.03
N ARG A 281 -0.62 -17.81 14.94
CA ARG A 281 0.67 -17.13 15.02
C ARG A 281 0.58 -15.74 15.65
N LEU A 282 -0.47 -14.97 15.36
CA LEU A 282 -0.70 -13.67 15.99
C LEU A 282 -0.83 -13.81 17.52
N PHE A 283 -1.62 -14.77 18.00
CA PHE A 283 -1.81 -15.00 19.43
C PHE A 283 -0.50 -15.43 20.11
N GLU A 284 0.26 -16.34 19.51
CA GLU A 284 1.56 -16.77 20.03
C GLU A 284 2.51 -15.59 20.21
N PHE A 285 2.57 -14.67 19.26
CA PHE A 285 3.42 -13.48 19.36
C PHE A 285 2.90 -12.44 20.38
N GLN A 286 1.58 -12.31 20.53
CA GLN A 286 1.00 -11.44 21.56
C GLN A 286 1.33 -11.95 22.96
N GLU A 287 1.20 -13.26 23.20
CA GLU A 287 1.55 -13.87 24.48
C GLU A 287 3.04 -13.67 24.81
N ILE A 288 3.93 -13.78 23.82
CA ILE A 288 5.37 -13.55 24.03
C ILE A 288 5.66 -12.08 24.38
N GLN A 289 5.00 -11.12 23.72
CA GLN A 289 5.13 -9.69 24.05
C GLN A 289 4.61 -9.37 25.45
N ASP A 290 3.52 -10.01 25.89
CA ASP A 290 2.97 -9.80 27.23
C ASP A 290 3.79 -10.50 28.33
N THR A 291 4.56 -11.54 27.96
CA THR A 291 5.37 -12.35 28.89
C THR A 291 6.80 -11.84 29.04
N GLU A 292 7.33 -11.02 28.11
CA GLU A 292 8.57 -10.27 28.36
C GLU A 292 8.32 -9.27 29.49
N PRO A 293 8.78 -9.54 30.73
CA PRO A 293 8.65 -8.56 31.78
C PRO A 293 9.58 -7.42 31.41
N THR A 294 9.05 -6.21 31.32
CA THR A 294 9.85 -4.99 31.48
C THR A 294 10.67 -5.20 32.76
N LEU A 295 11.95 -5.57 32.64
CA LEU A 295 12.89 -5.71 33.75
C LEU A 295 13.29 -4.31 34.24
N GLU A 296 12.32 -3.43 34.47
CA GLU A 296 12.53 -2.10 35.01
C GLU A 296 11.20 -1.49 35.49
N GLN A 297 10.56 -2.12 36.47
CA GLN A 297 9.57 -1.42 37.32
C GLN A 297 9.31 -2.13 38.66
N ASP A 298 10.38 -2.42 39.41
CA ASP A 298 10.25 -2.76 40.84
C ASP A 298 11.14 -1.91 41.75
N ALA A 299 11.18 -0.60 41.44
CA ALA A 299 11.61 0.43 42.36
C ALA A 299 10.43 1.35 42.71
N ARG A 300 9.34 0.78 43.25
CA ARG A 300 8.44 1.61 44.07
C ARG A 300 9.18 1.91 45.38
N PRO A 301 9.50 3.18 45.70
CA PRO A 301 9.94 3.49 47.04
C PRO A 301 8.81 3.11 48.02
N PRO A 302 9.14 2.56 49.20
CA PRO A 302 8.13 2.16 50.17
C PRO A 302 7.25 3.37 50.54
N PRO A 303 5.95 3.17 50.83
CA PRO A 303 5.07 4.27 51.18
C PRO A 303 5.65 5.02 52.38
N GLN A 304 5.95 6.29 52.19
CA GLN A 304 6.40 7.17 53.26
C GLN A 304 5.34 7.13 54.37
N SER A 305 5.75 6.59 55.51
CA SER A 305 5.02 6.64 56.75
C SER A 305 4.68 8.09 57.06
N ARG A 306 3.38 8.36 56.99
CA ARG A 306 2.72 9.55 57.55
C ARG A 306 3.14 9.66 59.01
N TRP A 307 3.99 10.63 59.33
CA TRP A 307 4.26 10.97 60.74
C TRP A 307 3.06 11.73 61.32
N PRO A 308 2.78 11.58 62.62
CA PRO A 308 1.54 12.01 63.26
C PRO A 308 1.55 13.50 63.62
N ASP A 309 0.35 14.04 63.77
CA ASP A 309 0.04 15.42 64.15
C ASP A 309 0.74 15.87 65.44
N VAL A 310 1.36 17.07 65.40
CA VAL A 310 1.40 18.06 66.48
C VAL A 310 1.30 19.45 65.85
#